data_AF-A0A0C9U0Z7-F1
#
_entry.id   AF-A0A0C9U0Z7-F1
#
_cell.length_a   1.000
_cell.length_b   1.000
_cell.length_c   1.000
_cell.angle_alpha   90.00
_cell.angle_beta   90.00
_cell.angle_gamma   90.00
#
_symmetry.space_group_name_H-M   'P 1'
#
loop_
_entity.id
_entity.type
_entity.pdbx_description
1 polymer ?
#
loop_
_entity_poly.entity_id
_entity_poly.type
_entity_poly.pdbx_seq_one_letter_code
_entity_poly.pdbx_strand_id
1 'polypeptide(L)' 'KSKRILWDSNSAWTLSVIEYLTDNPNFRRKLFSDSTREAKESGRKKNQGKDGKSQMHLVLAAEVFGKST' A
#
# COMPACT_ATOMS: atom_id res chain seq x y z
N LYS A 1 -10.22 3.15 25.38
CA LYS A 1 -10.56 3.94 24.15
C LYS A 1 -9.31 4.02 23.29
N SER A 2 -9.39 3.71 22.00
CA SER A 2 -8.25 3.87 21.08
C SER A 2 -7.94 5.35 20.91
N LYS A 3 -6.65 5.73 20.94
CA LYS A 3 -6.22 7.12 20.66
C LYS A 3 -6.49 7.40 19.18
N ARG A 4 -7.06 8.57 18.88
CA ARG A 4 -7.28 9.00 17.49
C ARG A 4 -5.91 9.24 16.84
N ILE A 5 -5.69 8.59 15.71
CA ILE A 5 -4.51 8.86 14.88
C ILE A 5 -4.73 10.19 14.16
N LEU A 6 -3.86 11.17 14.41
CA LEU A 6 -3.84 12.45 13.72
C LEU A 6 -2.82 12.37 12.57
N TRP A 7 -3.29 11.97 11.39
CA TRP A 7 -2.44 11.81 10.20
C TRP A 7 -1.73 13.11 9.80
N ASP A 8 -2.41 14.25 9.92
CA ASP A 8 -1.83 15.57 9.58
C ASP A 8 -0.63 15.93 10.47
N SER A 9 -0.58 15.40 11.69
CA SER A 9 0.54 15.59 12.61
C SER A 9 1.70 14.60 12.37
N ASN A 10 1.54 13.66 11.42
CA ASN A 10 2.50 12.60 11.14
C ASN A 10 2.72 12.45 9.63
N SER A 11 3.08 13.54 8.94
CA SER A 11 3.33 13.55 7.50
C SER A 11 4.37 12.50 7.06
N ALA A 12 5.33 12.18 7.92
CA ALA A 12 6.31 11.11 7.70
C ALA A 12 5.67 9.73 7.47
N TRP A 13 4.51 9.44 8.09
CA TRP A 13 3.78 8.19 7.87
C TRP A 13 3.20 8.12 6.47
N THR A 14 2.57 9.22 6.02
CA THR A 14 2.04 9.32 4.66
C THR A 14 3.17 9.22 3.62
N LEU A 15 4.30 9.88 3.86
CA LEU A 15 5.47 9.78 3.00
C LEU A 15 6.02 8.35 2.94
N SER A 16 6.15 7.66 4.08
CA SER A 16 6.58 6.26 4.14
C SER A 16 5.66 5.33 3.34
N VAL A 17 4.33 5.53 3.41
CA VAL A 17 3.37 4.78 2.58
C VAL A 17 3.60 5.05 1.08
N ILE A 18 3.80 6.31 0.70
CA ILE A 18 4.02 6.69 -0.70
C ILE A 18 5.32 6.06 -1.22
N GLU A 19 6.41 6.13 -0.46
CA GLU A 19 7.69 5.50 -0.79
C GLU A 19 7.52 4.00 -0.98
N TYR A 20 6.95 3.30 0.01
CA TYR A 20 6.74 1.86 -0.05
C TYR A 20 5.90 1.44 -1.27
N LEU A 21 4.81 2.15 -1.56
CA LEU A 21 3.96 1.85 -2.72
C LEU A 21 4.62 2.19 -4.06
N THR A 22 5.56 3.12 -4.07
CA THR A 22 6.36 3.48 -5.25
C THR A 22 7.38 2.40 -5.55
N ASP A 23 8.09 1.93 -4.52
CA ASP A 23 9.11 0.88 -4.63
C ASP A 23 8.52 -0.51 -4.85
N ASN A 24 7.25 -0.72 -4.44
CA ASN A 24 6.55 -2.00 -4.56
C ASN A 24 5.34 -1.92 -5.51
N PRO A 25 5.54 -1.69 -6.83
CA PRO A 25 4.45 -1.46 -7.77
C PRO A 25 3.49 -2.65 -7.92
N ASN A 26 3.98 -3.88 -7.72
CA ASN A 26 3.10 -5.07 -7.71
C ASN A 26 2.21 -5.13 -6.47
N PHE A 27 2.75 -4.78 -5.30
CA PHE A 27 1.96 -4.66 -4.08
C PHE A 27 0.91 -3.56 -4.22
N ARG A 28 1.31 -2.39 -4.73
CA ARG A 28 0.40 -1.27 -5.04
C ARG A 28 -0.74 -1.69 -5.96
N ARG A 29 -0.41 -2.35 -7.09
CA ARG A 29 -1.41 -2.86 -8.03
C ARG A 29 -2.34 -3.87 -7.40
N LYS A 30 -1.84 -4.79 -6.56
CA LYS A 30 -2.71 -5.72 -5.82
C LYS A 30 -3.64 -5.00 -4.85
N LEU A 31 -3.14 -4.00 -4.12
CA LEU A 31 -3.88 -3.29 -3.08
C LEU A 31 -5.03 -2.46 -3.67
N PHE A 32 -4.74 -1.69 -4.72
CA PHE A 32 -5.69 -0.79 -5.36
C PHE A 32 -6.43 -1.43 -6.54
N SER A 33 -6.20 -2.72 -6.78
CA SER A 33 -6.62 -3.45 -7.99
C SER A 33 -5.96 -2.92 -9.26
N ASP A 34 -5.19 -3.77 -9.92
CA ASP A 34 -4.51 -3.43 -11.17
C ASP A 34 -5.54 -3.08 -12.25
N SER A 35 -5.30 -2.02 -13.00
CA SER A 35 -6.21 -1.65 -14.09
C SER A 35 -6.06 -2.64 -15.24
N THR A 36 -7.19 -3.20 -15.70
CA THR A 36 -7.17 -4.09 -16.88
C THR A 36 -6.61 -3.39 -18.12
N ARG A 37 -6.92 -2.09 -18.28
CA ARG A 37 -6.45 -1.27 -19.40
C ARG A 37 -4.93 -1.10 -19.35
N GLU A 38 -4.41 -0.64 -18.22
CA GLU A 38 -2.97 -0.37 -18.06
C GLU A 38 -2.14 -1.66 -18.13
N ALA A 39 -2.66 -2.77 -17.60
CA ALA A 39 -2.01 -4.07 -17.74
C ALA A 39 -1.87 -4.45 -19.22
N LYS A 40 -2.95 -4.31 -20.00
CA LYS A 40 -2.95 -4.61 -21.45
C LYS A 40 -2.02 -3.68 -22.23
N GLU A 41 -2.09 -2.37 -21.99
CA GLU A 41 -1.24 -1.37 -22.66
C GLU A 41 0.26 -1.60 -22.40
N SER A 42 0.60 -2.13 -21.23
CA SER A 42 1.98 -2.48 -20.88
C SER A 42 2.38 -3.93 -21.21
N GLY A 43 1.56 -4.67 -21.95
CA GLY A 43 1.85 -6.05 -22.36
C GLY A 43 1.89 -7.07 -21.20
N ARG A 44 1.32 -6.72 -20.03
CA ARG A 44 1.33 -7.54 -18.81
C ARG A 44 -0.04 -8.19 -18.57
N LYS A 45 -0.06 -9.29 -17.83
CA LYS A 45 -1.30 -9.81 -17.24
C LYS A 45 -1.71 -8.95 -16.05
N LYS A 46 -3.02 -8.74 -15.88
CA LYS A 46 -3.60 -8.02 -14.75
C LYS A 46 -3.20 -8.70 -13.44
N ASN A 47 -2.62 -7.93 -12.53
CA ASN A 47 -2.28 -8.42 -11.21
C ASN A 47 -3.49 -8.30 -10.27
N GLN A 48 -4.25 -9.38 -10.11
CA GLN A 48 -5.31 -9.44 -9.12
C GLN A 48 -4.75 -9.95 -7.79
N GLY A 49 -4.96 -9.18 -6.71
CA GLY A 49 -4.65 -9.65 -5.37
C GLY A 49 -5.53 -10.85 -5.01
N LYS A 50 -4.90 -12.00 -4.73
CA LYS A 50 -5.57 -13.15 -4.08
C LYS A 50 -5.55 -13.02 -2.55
N ASP A 51 -4.67 -12.15 -2.06
CA ASP A 51 -4.45 -11.88 -0.66
C ASP A 51 -5.63 -11.07 -0.08
N GLY A 52 -6.04 -11.37 1.15
CA GLY A 52 -7.10 -10.60 1.81
C GLY A 52 -6.63 -9.17 2.06
N LYS A 53 -7.47 -8.16 1.77
CA LYS A 53 -7.12 -6.74 2.02
C LYS A 53 -6.61 -6.48 3.44
N SER A 54 -7.14 -7.20 4.43
CA SER A 54 -6.68 -7.12 5.81
C SER A 54 -5.20 -7.47 5.98
N GLN A 55 -4.69 -8.51 5.29
CA GLN A 55 -3.26 -8.86 5.34
C GLN A 55 -2.40 -7.78 4.68
N MET A 56 -2.86 -7.20 3.58
CA MET A 56 -2.13 -6.11 2.93
C MET A 56 -2.08 -4.85 3.82
N HIS A 57 -3.16 -4.55 4.54
CA HIS A 57 -3.15 -3.45 5.51
C HIS A 57 -2.22 -3.72 6.69
N LEU A 58 -2.03 -4.97 7.12
CA LEU A 58 -1.04 -5.31 8.14
C LEU A 58 0.39 -5.02 7.66
N VAL A 59 0.70 -5.31 6.39
CA VAL A 59 2.01 -5.00 5.81
C VAL A 59 2.25 -3.48 5.79
N LEU A 60 1.24 -2.70 5.37
CA LEU A 60 1.35 -1.24 5.42
C LEU A 60 1.47 -0.70 6.85
N ALA A 61 0.74 -1.28 7.80
CA ALA A 61 0.84 -0.89 9.21
C ALA A 61 2.24 -1.18 9.77
N ALA A 62 2.85 -2.32 9.42
CA ALA A 62 4.22 -2.64 9.79
C ALA A 62 5.23 -1.65 9.19
N GLU A 63 5.03 -1.24 7.93
CA GLU A 63 5.90 -0.27 7.27
C GLU A 63 5.81 1.13 7.90
N VAL A 64 4.59 1.55 8.29
CA VAL A 64 4.34 2.88 8.85
C VAL A 64 4.72 2.96 10.32
N PHE A 65 4.35 1.96 11.11
CA PHE A 65 4.51 1.98 12.57
C PHE A 65 5.74 1.18 13.05
N GLY A 66 6.23 0.22 12.27
CA GLY A 66 7.37 -0.63 12.63
C GLY A 66 8.74 0.03 12.43
N LYS A 67 8.83 1.13 11.67
CA LYS A 67 10.07 1.93 11.55
C LYS A 67 10.33 2.85 12.75
N SER A 68 9.44 2.86 13.76
CA SER A 68 9.64 3.61 15.01
C SER A 68 10.43 2.77 16.02
N THR A 69 11.74 2.66 15.83
CA THR A 69 12.71 2.27 16.87
C THR A 69 13.95 3.12 16.77
#